data_AF-A0A9E4KSJ2-F1
#
_entry.id   AF-A0A9E4KSJ2-F1
#
_cell.length_a   1.000
_cell.length_b   1.000
_cell.length_c   1.000
_cell.angle_alpha   90.00
_cell.angle_beta   90.00
_cell.angle_gamma   90.00
#
_symmetry.space_group_name_H-M   'P 1'
#
loop_
_entity.id
_entity.type
_entity.pdbx_description
1 polymer ?
#
loop_
_entity_poly.entity_id
_entity_poly.type
_entity_poly.pdbx_seq_one_letter_code
_entity_poly.pdbx_strand_id
1 'polypeptide(L)' 'MQVLTTIQEFRAARRSCEGVLGLVPTMGSLHEGHLALVRRARSQNRVLAVSIFVNPSQFGPSEDYG' A
#
# COMPACT_ATOMS: atom_id res chain seq x y z
N MET A 1 2.55 -1.53 13.77
CA MET A 1 2.28 -0.84 12.50
C MET A 1 3.39 0.18 12.31
N GLN A 2 4.03 0.21 11.14
CA GLN A 2 5.07 1.19 10.79
C GLN A 2 4.57 2.03 9.61
N VAL A 3 4.86 3.32 9.61
CA VAL A 3 4.66 4.21 8.46
C VAL A 3 6.03 4.52 7.90
N LEU A 4 6.25 4.17 6.63
CA LEU A 4 7.52 4.32 5.93
C LEU A 4 7.27 5.29 4.77
N THR A 5 8.01 6.38 4.69
CA THR A 5 7.75 7.47 3.75
C THR A 5 8.75 7.51 2.61
N THR A 6 9.84 6.75 2.72
CA THR A 6 10.84 6.61 1.66
C THR A 6 10.93 5.19 1.12
N ILE A 7 11.39 5.08 -0.13
CA ILE A 7 11.64 3.79 -0.77
C ILE A 7 12.74 3.01 -0.02
N GLN A 8 13.73 3.71 0.52
CA GLN A 8 14.85 3.16 1.27
C GLN A 8 14.38 2.48 2.55
N GLU A 9 13.52 3.14 3.31
CA GLU A 9 12.90 2.59 4.53
C GLU A 9 12.06 1.34 4.21
N PHE A 10 11.20 1.41 3.19
CA PHE A 10 10.39 0.25 2.78
C PHE A 10 11.26 -0.94 2.35
N ARG A 11 12.32 -0.69 1.57
CA ARG A 11 13.27 -1.73 1.16
C ARG A 11 14.00 -2.34 2.36
N ALA A 12 14.38 -1.53 3.35
CA ALA A 12 15.02 -2.03 4.57
C ALA A 12 14.04 -2.91 5.40
N ALA A 13 12.81 -2.45 5.61
CA ALA A 13 11.78 -3.21 6.32
C ALA A 13 11.38 -4.51 5.60
N ARG A 14 11.31 -4.49 4.26
CA ARG A 14 11.02 -5.70 3.48
C ARG A 14 12.15 -6.72 3.58
N ARG A 15 13.41 -6.29 3.63
CA ARG A 15 14.56 -7.19 3.81
C ARG A 15 14.63 -7.79 5.21
N SER A 16 14.16 -7.09 6.25
CA SER A 16 14.13 -7.62 7.62
C SER A 16 12.95 -8.56 7.90
N CYS A 17 12.02 -8.68 6.96
CA CYS A 17 10.85 -9.55 7.06
C CYS A 17 11.04 -10.79 6.19
N GLU A 18 10.73 -11.97 6.72
CA GLU A 18 10.73 -13.23 5.95
C GLU A 18 9.33 -13.58 5.42
N GLY A 19 9.26 -14.37 4.35
CA GLY A 19 8.01 -14.85 3.76
C GLY A 19 7.33 -13.85 2.82
N VAL A 20 6.22 -14.28 2.21
CA VAL A 20 5.49 -13.53 1.18
C VAL A 20 4.85 -12.26 1.76
N LEU A 21 4.97 -11.14 1.04
CA LEU A 21 4.30 -9.88 1.36
C LEU A 21 2.90 -9.87 0.74
N GLY A 22 1.86 -9.76 1.57
CA GLY A 22 0.56 -9.30 1.10
C GLY A 22 0.60 -7.80 0.88
N LEU A 23 0.43 -7.33 -0.36
CA LEU A 23 0.42 -5.91 -0.69
C LEU A 23 -0.99 -5.48 -1.11
N VAL A 24 -1.49 -4.39 -0.53
CA VAL A 24 -2.72 -3.71 -0.96
C VAL A 24 -2.34 -2.31 -1.45
N PRO A 25 -2.22 -2.07 -2.76
CA PRO A 25 -1.93 -0.76 -3.29
C PRO A 25 -3.18 0.11 -3.30
N THR A 26 -3.06 1.35 -2.80
CA THR A 26 -4.17 2.32 -2.76
C THR A 26 -3.67 3.73 -3.09
N MET A 27 -4.60 4.62 -3.39
CA MET A 27 -4.34 6.07 -3.47
C MET A 27 -4.66 6.81 -2.15
N GLY A 28 -5.01 6.10 -1.08
CA GLY A 28 -5.56 6.70 0.13
C GLY A 28 -7.09 6.80 0.08
N SER A 29 -7.67 7.78 0.79
CA SER A 29 -9.13 7.92 0.97
C SER A 29 -9.83 6.58 1.27
N LEU A 30 -9.35 5.90 2.33
CA LEU A 30 -9.73 4.52 2.62
C LEU A 30 -11.20 4.42 3.05
N HIS A 31 -11.84 3.34 2.64
CA HIS A 31 -13.23 3.00 2.95
C HIS A 31 -13.38 1.47 3.05
N GLU A 32 -14.57 0.96 3.35
CA GLU A 32 -14.77 -0.48 3.64
C GLU A 32 -14.31 -1.42 2.52
N GLY A 33 -14.44 -1.01 1.26
CA GLY A 33 -13.87 -1.75 0.11
C GLY A 33 -12.36 -1.99 0.25
N HIS A 34 -11.59 -0.96 0.61
CA HIS A 34 -10.15 -1.10 0.87
C HIS A 34 -9.88 -1.98 2.10
N LEU A 35 -10.67 -1.81 3.16
CA LEU A 35 -10.50 -2.57 4.40
C LEU A 35 -10.79 -4.07 4.21
N ALA A 36 -11.73 -4.43 3.34
CA ALA A 36 -11.99 -5.82 2.98
C ALA A 36 -10.76 -6.47 2.33
N LEU A 37 -10.05 -5.76 1.45
CA LEU A 37 -8.80 -6.24 0.85
C LEU A 37 -7.69 -6.39 1.90
N VAL A 38 -7.56 -5.45 2.82
CA VAL A 38 -6.60 -5.52 3.93
C VAL A 38 -6.88 -6.72 4.83
N ARG A 39 -8.14 -6.97 5.20
CA ARG A 39 -8.55 -8.14 6.01
C ARG A 39 -8.20 -9.45 5.31
N ARG A 40 -8.50 -9.57 4.01
CA ARG A 40 -8.14 -10.75 3.20
C ARG A 40 -6.63 -10.95 3.09
N ALA A 41 -5.88 -9.89 2.80
CA ALA A 41 -4.43 -9.98 2.68
C ALA A 41 -3.78 -10.37 4.03
N ARG A 42 -4.33 -9.89 5.16
CA ARG A 42 -3.89 -10.26 6.51
C ARG A 42 -4.19 -11.72 6.86
N SER A 43 -5.29 -12.31 6.37
CA SER A 43 -5.59 -13.72 6.64
C SER A 43 -4.75 -14.69 5.80
N GLN A 44 -4.15 -14.21 4.71
CA GLN A 44 -3.38 -15.04 3.76
C GLN A 44 -1.86 -14.86 3.91
N ASN A 45 -1.38 -13.80 4.56
CA ASN A 45 0.03 -13.45 4.60
C ASN A 45 0.47 -13.08 6.02
N ARG A 46 1.67 -13.54 6.39
CA ARG A 46 2.31 -13.19 7.67
C ARG A 46 2.78 -11.73 7.72
N VAL A 47 3.12 -11.17 6.55
CA VAL A 47 3.58 -9.79 6.40
C VAL A 47 2.64 -9.08 5.45
N LEU A 48 2.16 -7.90 5.84
CA LEU A 48 1.25 -7.07 5.07
C LEU A 48 1.83 -5.66 4.91
N ALA A 49 1.69 -5.09 3.72
CA ALA A 49 1.87 -3.66 3.47
C ALA A 49 0.65 -3.08 2.75
N VAL A 50 0.34 -1.82 3.05
CA VAL A 50 -0.61 -1.00 2.30
C VAL A 50 0.17 0.20 1.77
N SER A 51 0.16 0.45 0.47
CA SER A 51 0.73 1.68 -0.07
C SER A 51 -0.37 2.73 -0.22
N ILE A 52 -0.05 3.97 0.10
CA ILE A 52 -0.88 5.14 -0.15
C ILE A 52 -0.08 6.06 -1.05
N PHE A 53 -0.44 6.07 -2.33
CA PHE A 53 0.22 6.90 -3.34
C PHE A 53 -0.78 7.33 -4.38
N VAL A 54 -1.15 8.61 -4.35
CA VAL A 54 -1.90 9.24 -5.45
C VAL A 54 -0.92 9.42 -6.59
N ASN A 55 -0.95 8.52 -7.58
CA ASN A 55 0.02 8.51 -8.67
C ASN A 55 -0.33 9.58 -9.72
N PRO A 56 0.47 10.66 -9.88
CA PRO A 56 0.15 11.73 -10.84
C PRO A 56 -0.04 11.23 -12.27
N SER A 57 0.74 10.22 -12.69
CA SER A 57 0.74 9.76 -14.07
C SER A 57 -0.52 8.99 -14.48
N GLN A 58 -1.36 8.61 -13.52
CA GLN A 58 -2.62 7.92 -13.80
C GLN A 58 -3.78 8.88 -14.08
N PHE A 59 -3.57 10.19 -13.90
CA PHE A 59 -4.57 11.22 -14.15
C PHE A 59 -4.29 11.90 -15.50
N GLY A 60 -5.32 12.00 -16.32
CA GLY A 60 -5.31 12.73 -17.59
C GLY A 60 -5.36 14.26 -17.39
N PRO A 61 -5.18 15.04 -18.47
CA PRO A 61 -5.13 16.50 -18.40
C PRO A 61 -6.42 17.17 -17.88
N SER A 62 -7.55 16.47 -17.93
CA SER A 62 -8.87 16.96 -17.52
C SER A 62 -9.40 16.26 -16.27
N GLU A 63 -8.56 15.47 -15.59
CA GLU A 63 -8.92 14.80 -14.35
C GLU A 63 -8.37 15.56 -13.13
N ASP A 64 -8.97 15.30 -11.96
CA ASP A 64 -8.92 16.16 -10.78
C ASP A 64 -7.63 16.05 -9.93
N TYR A 65 -6.48 15.77 -10.53
CA TYR A 65 -5.21 15.68 -9.78
C TYR A 65 -4.68 17.06 -9.34
N GLY A 66 -5.02 18.13 -10.08
CA GLY A 66 -4.51 19.49 -9.90
C GLY A 66 -5.58 20.48 -9.53
#